data_AF-A0A5C8ETX4-F1
#
_entry.id   AF-A0A5C8ETX4-F1
#
_cell.length_a   1.000
_cell.length_b   1.000
_cell.length_c   1.000
_cell.angle_alpha   90.00
_cell.angle_beta   90.00
_cell.angle_gamma   90.00
#
_symmetry.space_group_name_H-M   'P 1'
#
loop_
_entity.id
_entity.type
_entity.pdbx_description
1 polymer ?
#
loop_
_entity_poly.entity_id
_entity_poly.type
_entity_poly.pdbx_seq_one_letter_code
_entity_poly.pdbx_strand_id
1 'polypeptide(L)'
;MKKNLILLFLLIFSVKSFAYIKEIDELYNSFYMNSGDESVEAQVQGLREKKLDKLQKQIITNVTVVMEVRASKESKRKIYKYLKDNVANNDPLLSEKDPDYLASLADLMTAFVNYATLNELMEYSNKIIDLYDKALAINPNHFPSLLGKAIYVSFMPKFYGGGYDKSMPIFKKAEANAKEDWEKHTTYLWMSQIYFVEKDEANYKKYFDMAYNIFPDAAFVNFVKEENAKGVSLFEHY
;
A
#
# COMPACT_ATOMS: atom_id res chain seq x y z
N MET A 1 -22.31 -43.96 -22.75
CA MET A 1 -22.89 -43.05 -21.74
C MET A 1 -22.03 -43.07 -20.46
N LYS A 2 -21.21 -42.04 -20.24
CA LYS A 2 -20.93 -41.47 -18.91
C LYS A 2 -20.19 -40.13 -19.10
N LYS A 3 -20.99 -39.08 -18.89
CA LYS A 3 -20.73 -37.69 -18.47
C LYS A 3 -19.33 -37.09 -18.68
N ASN A 4 -19.35 -35.99 -19.45
CA ASN A 4 -18.54 -34.77 -19.35
C ASN A 4 -17.65 -34.65 -18.10
N LEU A 5 -16.37 -34.37 -18.32
CA LEU A 5 -15.67 -33.36 -17.53
C LEU A 5 -14.98 -32.39 -18.48
N ILE A 6 -15.71 -31.34 -18.85
CA ILE A 6 -15.10 -30.05 -19.13
C ILE A 6 -14.61 -29.57 -17.77
N LEU A 7 -13.30 -29.42 -17.60
CA LEU A 7 -12.81 -28.30 -16.80
C LEU A 7 -11.84 -27.49 -17.66
N LEU A 8 -12.40 -26.39 -18.11
CA LEU A 8 -11.77 -25.21 -18.66
C LEU A 8 -10.58 -24.77 -17.79
N PHE A 9 -9.52 -24.35 -18.48
CA PHE A 9 -8.46 -23.42 -18.07
C PHE A 9 -8.69 -22.68 -16.75
N LEU A 10 -7.68 -22.71 -15.89
CA LEU A 10 -6.99 -21.50 -15.43
C LEU A 10 -5.55 -21.93 -15.10
N LEU A 11 -4.65 -21.72 -16.06
CA LEU A 11 -3.25 -21.47 -15.73
C LEU A 11 -3.28 -20.38 -14.66
N ILE A 12 -2.79 -20.72 -13.48
CA ILE A 12 -2.59 -19.79 -12.38
C ILE A 12 -1.64 -18.73 -12.94
N PHE A 13 -2.18 -17.66 -13.50
CA PHE A 13 -1.42 -16.44 -13.62
C PHE A 13 -1.11 -16.07 -12.18
N SER A 14 0.17 -16.14 -11.83
CA SER A 14 0.71 -15.47 -10.65
C SER A 14 0.33 -13.99 -10.79
N VAL A 15 -0.84 -13.62 -10.30
CA VAL A 15 -1.23 -12.21 -10.22
C VAL A 15 -0.26 -11.60 -9.23
N LYS A 16 0.82 -11.02 -9.75
CA LYS A 16 1.76 -10.16 -9.02
C LYS A 16 0.98 -8.98 -8.44
N SER A 17 1.53 -8.28 -7.44
CA SER A 17 0.93 -7.03 -6.95
C SER A 17 0.62 -6.06 -8.09
N PHE A 18 1.63 -5.82 -8.94
CA PHE A 18 1.58 -5.05 -10.17
C PHE A 18 1.70 -5.99 -11.36
N ALA A 19 0.69 -6.03 -12.22
CA ALA A 19 0.56 -7.08 -13.21
C ALA A 19 1.67 -7.07 -14.29
N TYR A 20 2.33 -5.93 -14.49
CA TYR A 20 3.26 -5.71 -15.60
C TYR A 20 4.69 -5.31 -15.20
N ILE A 21 5.03 -5.12 -13.92
CA ILE A 21 6.40 -4.72 -13.50
C ILE A 21 6.87 -5.52 -12.29
N LYS A 22 7.63 -6.59 -12.54
CA LYS A 22 8.24 -7.42 -11.49
C LYS A 22 9.18 -6.60 -10.59
N GLU A 23 9.84 -5.63 -11.20
CA GLU A 23 10.82 -4.78 -10.55
C GLU A 23 10.20 -3.84 -9.51
N ILE A 24 8.87 -3.61 -9.55
CA ILE A 24 8.17 -2.91 -8.46
C ILE A 24 8.13 -3.81 -7.21
N ASP A 25 7.87 -5.11 -7.34
CA ASP A 25 7.93 -6.05 -6.21
C ASP A 25 9.33 -6.10 -5.59
N GLU A 26 10.35 -6.14 -6.44
CA GLU A 26 11.76 -6.11 -5.99
C GLU A 26 12.08 -4.80 -5.27
N LEU A 27 11.61 -3.65 -5.79
CA LEU A 27 11.74 -2.36 -5.12
C LEU A 27 11.03 -2.33 -3.76
N TYR A 28 9.80 -2.83 -3.65
CA TYR A 28 9.09 -2.88 -2.37
C TYR A 28 9.77 -3.80 -1.36
N ASN A 29 10.23 -4.99 -1.78
CA ASN A 29 11.00 -5.88 -0.92
C ASN A 29 12.25 -5.16 -0.38
N SER A 30 13.01 -4.50 -1.25
CA SER A 30 14.17 -3.69 -0.84
C SER A 30 13.78 -2.54 0.10
N PHE A 31 12.70 -1.82 -0.19
CA PHE A 31 12.21 -0.70 0.61
C PHE A 31 11.81 -1.13 2.03
N TYR A 32 11.07 -2.23 2.18
CA TYR A 32 10.60 -2.71 3.49
C TYR A 32 11.68 -3.48 4.25
N MET A 33 12.63 -4.11 3.57
CA MET A 33 13.78 -4.75 4.20
C MET A 33 14.79 -3.71 4.71
N ASN A 34 15.17 -2.74 3.86
CA ASN A 34 16.28 -1.81 4.09
C ASN A 34 15.88 -0.36 3.76
N SER A 35 14.87 0.19 4.45
CA SER A 35 14.44 1.58 4.23
C SER A 35 15.61 2.55 4.47
N GLY A 36 16.08 3.23 3.42
CA GLY A 36 17.15 4.24 3.50
C GLY A 36 18.54 3.80 2.98
N ASP A 37 18.64 2.66 2.31
CA ASP A 37 19.87 2.19 1.64
C ASP A 37 20.01 2.82 0.22
N GLU A 38 21.24 3.14 -0.21
CA GLU A 38 21.59 3.56 -1.57
C GLU A 38 21.04 2.59 -2.63
N SER A 39 20.84 1.32 -2.27
CA SER A 39 20.24 0.31 -3.16
C SER A 39 18.83 0.68 -3.63
N VAL A 40 18.00 1.29 -2.77
CA VAL A 40 16.61 1.67 -3.12
C VAL A 40 16.62 2.84 -4.09
N GLU A 41 17.48 3.85 -3.85
CA GLU A 41 17.61 5.00 -4.75
C GLU A 41 18.09 4.57 -6.15
N ALA A 42 19.06 3.66 -6.22
CA ALA A 42 19.54 3.12 -7.48
C ALA A 42 18.45 2.34 -8.25
N GLN A 43 17.62 1.55 -7.54
CA GLN A 43 16.48 0.86 -8.14
C GLN A 43 15.43 1.83 -8.68
N VAL A 44 15.10 2.89 -7.93
CA VAL A 44 14.18 3.95 -8.37
C VAL A 44 14.70 4.62 -9.65
N GLN A 45 15.98 4.98 -9.68
CA GLN A 45 16.57 5.60 -10.87
C GLN A 45 16.56 4.66 -12.07
N GLY A 46 16.93 3.39 -11.87
CA GLY A 46 16.89 2.36 -12.92
C GLY A 46 15.49 2.14 -13.50
N LEU A 47 14.45 2.20 -12.66
CA LEU A 47 13.05 2.12 -13.10
C LEU A 47 12.63 3.33 -13.94
N ARG A 48 13.06 4.54 -13.57
CA ARG A 48 12.74 5.79 -14.30
C ARG A 48 13.39 5.86 -15.67
N GLU A 49 14.55 5.24 -15.84
CA GLU A 49 15.29 5.22 -17.12
C GLU A 49 14.77 4.15 -18.09
N LYS A 50 13.92 3.21 -17.64
CA LYS A 50 13.37 2.17 -18.51
C LYS A 50 12.50 2.77 -19.62
N LYS A 51 12.61 2.16 -20.79
CA LYS A 51 11.75 2.45 -21.94
C LYS A 51 10.36 1.84 -21.73
N LEU A 52 9.51 2.60 -21.06
CA LEU A 52 8.14 2.23 -20.70
C LEU A 52 7.11 3.06 -21.47
N ASP A 53 5.88 2.54 -21.57
CA ASP A 53 4.76 3.31 -22.11
C ASP A 53 4.31 4.42 -21.14
N LYS A 54 3.38 5.28 -21.58
CA LYS A 54 2.94 6.44 -20.80
C LYS A 54 2.26 6.03 -19.49
N LEU A 55 1.49 4.93 -19.51
CA LEU A 55 0.77 4.42 -18.35
C LEU A 55 1.76 3.91 -17.30
N GLN A 56 2.63 2.99 -17.70
CA GLN A 56 3.65 2.41 -16.84
C GLN A 56 4.55 3.47 -16.19
N LYS A 57 4.95 4.50 -16.95
CA LYS A 57 5.71 5.64 -16.42
C LYS A 57 4.95 6.41 -15.34
N GLN A 58 3.65 6.57 -15.49
CA GLN A 58 2.82 7.25 -14.51
C GLN A 58 2.71 6.44 -13.21
N ILE A 59 2.49 5.12 -13.29
CA ILE A 59 2.49 4.25 -12.10
C ILE A 59 3.83 4.31 -11.36
N ILE A 60 4.95 4.18 -12.08
CA ILE A 60 6.28 4.27 -11.45
C ILE A 60 6.49 5.63 -10.81
N THR A 61 6.09 6.72 -11.48
CA THR A 61 6.16 8.06 -10.88
C THR A 61 5.38 8.11 -9.57
N ASN A 62 4.13 7.65 -9.56
CA ASN A 62 3.28 7.66 -8.36
C ASN A 62 3.90 6.83 -7.22
N VAL A 63 4.32 5.59 -7.50
CA VAL A 63 4.94 4.68 -6.51
C VAL A 63 6.21 5.28 -5.94
N THR A 64 7.11 5.79 -6.79
CA THR A 64 8.41 6.31 -6.36
C THR A 64 8.28 7.62 -5.59
N VAL A 65 7.33 8.50 -5.95
CA VAL A 65 7.04 9.73 -5.19
C VAL A 65 6.61 9.40 -3.75
N VAL A 66 5.75 8.39 -3.56
CA VAL A 66 5.32 7.96 -2.21
C VAL A 66 6.51 7.46 -1.39
N MET A 67 7.41 6.67 -2.00
CA MET A 67 8.61 6.16 -1.32
C MET A 67 9.59 7.30 -0.95
N GLU A 68 9.84 8.22 -1.88
CA GLU A 68 10.70 9.40 -1.66
C GLU A 68 10.20 10.25 -0.50
N VAL A 69 8.88 10.52 -0.44
CA VAL A 69 8.30 11.30 0.66
C VAL A 69 8.47 10.60 2.01
N ARG A 70 8.29 9.28 2.07
CA ARG A 70 8.48 8.51 3.30
C ARG A 70 9.93 8.52 3.80
N ALA A 71 10.89 8.56 2.89
CA ALA A 71 12.32 8.66 3.22
C ALA A 71 12.79 10.12 3.43
N SER A 72 11.95 11.11 3.07
CA SER A 72 12.36 12.51 3.02
C SER A 72 12.54 13.13 4.39
N LYS A 73 13.62 13.92 4.54
CA LYS A 73 13.86 14.80 5.69
C LYS A 73 13.44 16.25 5.41
N GLU A 74 12.75 16.49 4.29
CA GLU A 74 12.33 17.83 3.90
C GLU A 74 11.20 18.37 4.77
N SER A 75 11.03 19.70 4.77
CA SER A 75 9.94 20.33 5.52
C SER A 75 8.57 19.89 5.01
N LYS A 76 7.57 19.79 5.91
CA LYS A 76 6.17 19.48 5.57
C LYS A 76 5.63 20.33 4.41
N ARG A 77 6.00 21.62 4.35
CA ARG A 77 5.59 22.53 3.27
C ARG A 77 6.13 22.13 1.89
N LYS A 78 7.39 21.70 1.83
CA LYS A 78 8.00 21.23 0.57
C LYS A 78 7.37 19.91 0.12
N ILE A 79 7.18 18.98 1.06
CA ILE A 79 6.52 17.68 0.80
C ILE A 79 5.09 17.91 0.29
N TYR A 80 4.31 18.77 0.96
CA TYR A 80 2.97 19.14 0.53
C TYR A 80 2.95 19.63 -0.93
N LYS A 81 3.83 20.58 -1.28
CA LYS A 81 3.90 21.12 -2.65
C LYS A 81 4.27 20.03 -3.65
N TYR A 82 5.28 19.22 -3.33
CA TYR A 82 5.73 18.14 -4.20
C TYR A 82 4.63 17.11 -4.48
N LEU A 83 3.90 16.69 -3.44
CA LEU A 83 2.77 15.77 -3.58
C LEU A 83 1.62 16.40 -4.36
N LYS A 84 1.27 17.66 -4.08
CA LYS A 84 0.20 18.38 -4.77
C LYS A 84 0.47 18.50 -6.27
N ASP A 85 1.70 18.86 -6.64
CA ASP A 85 2.12 18.97 -8.04
C ASP A 85 2.04 17.60 -8.73
N ASN A 86 2.48 16.51 -8.07
CA ASN A 86 2.37 15.16 -8.61
C ASN A 86 0.92 14.67 -8.75
N VAL A 87 0.05 14.96 -7.78
CA VAL A 87 -1.40 14.64 -7.88
C VAL A 87 -2.03 15.38 -9.06
N ALA A 88 -1.68 16.65 -9.28
CA ALA A 88 -2.22 17.45 -10.38
C ALA A 88 -1.73 17.02 -11.77
N ASN A 89 -0.52 16.46 -11.86
CA ASN A 89 0.08 16.01 -13.13
C ASN A 89 -0.38 14.61 -13.58
N ASN A 90 -1.18 13.91 -12.78
CA ASN A 90 -1.78 12.65 -13.20
C ASN A 90 -2.86 12.89 -14.25
N ASP A 91 -2.75 12.23 -15.40
CA ASP A 91 -3.72 12.33 -16.51
C ASP A 91 -4.84 11.28 -16.33
N PRO A 92 -6.06 11.69 -15.95
CA PRO A 92 -7.16 10.76 -15.66
C PRO A 92 -7.53 9.89 -16.87
N LEU A 93 -7.30 10.39 -18.08
CA LEU A 93 -7.70 9.72 -19.32
C LEU A 93 -6.78 8.55 -19.70
N LEU A 94 -5.62 8.41 -19.06
CA LEU A 94 -4.68 7.34 -19.43
C LEU A 94 -5.16 5.94 -19.05
N SER A 95 -5.99 5.80 -18.01
CA SER A 95 -6.37 4.47 -17.53
C SER A 95 -7.33 4.47 -16.32
N GLU A 96 -8.53 5.06 -16.44
CA GLU A 96 -9.58 4.84 -15.40
C GLU A 96 -9.99 3.36 -15.24
N LYS A 97 -9.42 2.46 -16.05
CA LYS A 97 -9.71 1.03 -16.10
C LYS A 97 -8.52 0.13 -15.74
N ASP A 98 -7.39 0.70 -15.34
CA ASP A 98 -6.23 -0.09 -14.90
C ASP A 98 -6.16 -0.08 -13.36
N PRO A 99 -6.23 -1.25 -12.70
CA PRO A 99 -6.29 -1.31 -11.24
C PRO A 99 -4.97 -0.86 -10.58
N ASP A 100 -3.83 -1.06 -11.23
CA ASP A 100 -2.51 -0.65 -10.73
C ASP A 100 -2.38 0.87 -10.75
N TYR A 101 -2.82 1.51 -11.84
CA TYR A 101 -2.87 2.97 -11.92
C TYR A 101 -3.78 3.57 -10.85
N LEU A 102 -5.01 3.07 -10.75
CA LEU A 102 -5.98 3.55 -9.78
C LEU A 102 -5.45 3.42 -8.34
N ALA A 103 -4.84 2.28 -8.01
CA ALA A 103 -4.19 2.06 -6.71
C ALA A 103 -3.03 3.05 -6.47
N SER A 104 -2.11 3.18 -7.43
CA SER A 104 -0.95 4.08 -7.28
C SER A 104 -1.36 5.55 -7.12
N LEU A 105 -2.43 6.00 -7.80
CA LEU A 105 -2.97 7.34 -7.64
C LEU A 105 -3.65 7.50 -6.26
N ALA A 106 -4.39 6.50 -5.80
CA ALA A 106 -4.98 6.51 -4.47
C ALA A 106 -3.92 6.56 -3.36
N ASP A 107 -2.82 5.81 -3.51
CA ASP A 107 -1.67 5.85 -2.60
C ASP A 107 -0.99 7.23 -2.59
N LEU A 108 -0.76 7.81 -3.78
CA LEU A 108 -0.20 9.16 -3.91
C LEU A 108 -1.09 10.21 -3.24
N MET A 109 -2.40 10.12 -3.44
CA MET A 109 -3.38 11.01 -2.82
C MET A 109 -3.47 10.80 -1.31
N THR A 110 -3.35 9.55 -0.84
CA THR A 110 -3.27 9.24 0.60
C THR A 110 -2.04 9.88 1.21
N ALA A 111 -0.88 9.78 0.55
CA ALA A 111 0.33 10.48 0.99
C ALA A 111 0.13 12.00 1.00
N PHE A 112 -0.52 12.57 -0.02
CA PHE A 112 -0.82 14.01 -0.09
C PHE A 112 -1.65 14.49 1.10
N VAL A 113 -2.76 13.82 1.42
CA VAL A 113 -3.69 14.31 2.45
C VAL A 113 -3.09 14.31 3.85
N ASN A 114 -2.06 13.51 4.12
CA ASN A 114 -1.31 13.52 5.38
C ASN A 114 -0.54 14.84 5.63
N TYR A 115 -0.31 15.63 4.59
CA TYR A 115 0.34 16.94 4.68
C TYR A 115 -0.61 18.09 4.33
N ALA A 116 -1.85 17.79 3.97
CA ALA A 116 -2.83 18.76 3.49
C ALA A 116 -3.62 19.40 4.64
N THR A 117 -4.42 20.41 4.29
CA THR A 117 -5.39 20.99 5.23
C THR A 117 -6.57 20.05 5.46
N LEU A 118 -7.32 20.24 6.56
CA LEU A 118 -8.55 19.49 6.82
C LEU A 118 -9.56 19.57 5.66
N ASN A 119 -9.69 20.75 5.03
CA ASN A 119 -10.59 20.91 3.89
C ASN A 119 -10.17 20.06 2.69
N GLU A 120 -8.88 20.04 2.37
CA GLU A 120 -8.35 19.18 1.30
C GLU A 120 -8.50 17.70 1.67
N LEU A 121 -8.20 17.29 2.90
CA LEU A 121 -8.46 15.93 3.37
C LEU A 121 -9.92 15.53 3.11
N MET A 122 -10.88 16.35 3.52
CA MET A 122 -12.31 16.06 3.30
C MET A 122 -12.69 16.00 1.82
N GLU A 123 -12.14 16.88 0.98
CA GLU A 123 -12.37 16.89 -0.46
C GLU A 123 -11.86 15.60 -1.13
N TYR A 124 -10.65 15.18 -0.77
CA TYR A 124 -9.97 14.07 -1.42
C TYR A 124 -10.34 12.70 -0.85
N SER A 125 -10.91 12.64 0.37
CA SER A 125 -11.21 11.37 1.06
C SER A 125 -12.13 10.45 0.25
N ASN A 126 -13.22 10.99 -0.30
CA ASN A 126 -14.14 10.22 -1.13
C ASN A 126 -13.48 9.73 -2.43
N LYS A 127 -12.61 10.56 -3.02
CA LYS A 127 -11.91 10.21 -4.25
C LYS A 127 -10.89 9.09 -4.02
N ILE A 128 -10.18 9.08 -2.88
CA ILE A 128 -9.26 8.01 -2.51
C ILE A 128 -10.00 6.65 -2.42
N ILE A 129 -11.13 6.62 -1.70
CA ILE A 129 -11.95 5.41 -1.60
C ILE A 129 -12.52 4.98 -2.95
N ASP A 130 -13.05 5.92 -3.74
CA ASP A 130 -13.59 5.64 -5.08
C ASP A 130 -12.54 5.03 -6.02
N LEU A 131 -11.29 5.50 -5.96
CA LEU A 131 -10.19 4.93 -6.75
C LEU A 131 -9.90 3.48 -6.35
N TYR A 132 -9.81 3.19 -5.05
CA TYR A 132 -9.65 1.81 -4.58
C TYR A 132 -10.84 0.93 -4.97
N ASP A 133 -12.07 1.44 -4.85
CA ASP A 133 -13.28 0.70 -5.21
C ASP A 133 -13.37 0.41 -6.70
N LYS A 134 -12.99 1.36 -7.56
CA LYS A 134 -12.88 1.14 -9.01
C LYS A 134 -11.83 0.08 -9.33
N ALA A 135 -10.66 0.13 -8.71
CA ALA A 135 -9.62 -0.88 -8.90
C ALA A 135 -10.11 -2.28 -8.49
N LEU A 136 -10.80 -2.38 -7.34
CA LEU A 136 -11.39 -3.62 -6.84
C LEU A 136 -12.59 -4.11 -7.66
N ALA A 137 -13.31 -3.22 -8.34
CA ALA A 137 -14.36 -3.60 -9.28
C ALA A 137 -13.77 -4.25 -10.54
N ILE A 138 -12.59 -3.82 -10.98
CA ILE A 138 -11.86 -4.41 -12.11
C ILE A 138 -11.21 -5.74 -11.70
N ASN A 139 -10.52 -5.75 -10.56
CA ASN A 139 -9.89 -6.94 -10.00
C ASN A 139 -10.21 -7.03 -8.49
N PRO A 140 -11.20 -7.86 -8.09
CA PRO A 140 -11.60 -8.00 -6.69
C PRO A 140 -10.50 -8.47 -5.74
N ASN A 141 -9.44 -9.07 -6.28
CA ASN A 141 -8.32 -9.62 -5.53
C ASN A 141 -7.04 -8.79 -5.73
N HIS A 142 -7.16 -7.56 -6.20
CA HIS A 142 -6.04 -6.66 -6.44
C HIS A 142 -5.36 -6.28 -5.11
N PHE A 143 -4.22 -6.89 -4.82
CA PHE A 143 -3.55 -6.75 -3.54
C PHE A 143 -3.23 -5.29 -3.17
N PRO A 144 -2.62 -4.46 -4.04
CA PRO A 144 -2.33 -3.06 -3.70
C PRO A 144 -3.57 -2.28 -3.25
N SER A 145 -4.69 -2.46 -3.95
CA SER A 145 -5.95 -1.79 -3.58
C SER A 145 -6.57 -2.32 -2.30
N LEU A 146 -6.48 -3.63 -2.04
CA LEU A 146 -6.96 -4.20 -0.78
C LEU A 146 -6.16 -3.64 0.41
N LEU A 147 -4.83 -3.66 0.31
CA LEU A 147 -3.95 -3.16 1.36
C LEU A 147 -4.14 -1.65 1.57
N GLY A 148 -4.02 -0.86 0.50
CA GLY A 148 -4.13 0.61 0.56
C GLY A 148 -5.49 1.06 1.12
N LYS A 149 -6.59 0.43 0.67
CA LYS A 149 -7.92 0.69 1.22
C LYS A 149 -8.02 0.31 2.70
N ALA A 150 -7.50 -0.86 3.11
CA ALA A 150 -7.58 -1.31 4.50
C ALA A 150 -6.83 -0.36 5.44
N ILE A 151 -5.64 0.10 5.05
CA ILE A 151 -4.87 1.10 5.79
C ILE A 151 -5.68 2.41 5.87
N TYR A 152 -6.14 2.94 4.74
CA TYR A 152 -6.86 4.21 4.70
C TYR A 152 -8.15 4.18 5.54
N VAL A 153 -8.94 3.10 5.44
CA VAL A 153 -10.17 2.89 6.23
C VAL A 153 -9.86 2.83 7.73
N SER A 154 -8.68 2.34 8.13
CA SER A 154 -8.28 2.31 9.55
C SER A 154 -8.10 3.71 10.15
N PHE A 155 -7.63 4.68 9.35
CA PHE A 155 -7.46 6.07 9.76
C PHE A 155 -8.74 6.91 9.63
N MET A 156 -9.70 6.47 8.82
CA MET A 156 -10.97 7.18 8.66
C MET A 156 -11.79 7.16 9.97
N PRO A 157 -12.48 8.27 10.32
CA PRO A 157 -13.38 8.29 11.47
C PRO A 157 -14.54 7.30 11.33
N LYS A 158 -14.97 6.70 12.45
CA LYS A 158 -16.09 5.74 12.47
C LYS A 158 -17.38 6.29 11.89
N PHE A 159 -17.71 7.56 12.18
CA PHE A 159 -18.93 8.20 11.63
C PHE A 159 -18.85 8.45 10.11
N TYR A 160 -17.65 8.33 9.53
CA TYR A 160 -17.39 8.44 8.09
C TYR A 160 -17.15 7.07 7.44
N GLY A 161 -17.52 5.97 8.11
CA GLY A 161 -17.41 4.61 7.59
C GLY A 161 -16.03 3.96 7.79
N GLY A 162 -15.15 4.59 8.55
CA GLY A 162 -13.83 4.06 8.90
C GLY A 162 -13.78 3.25 10.19
N GLY A 163 -12.56 2.95 10.62
CA GLY A 163 -12.24 2.24 11.85
C GLY A 163 -11.79 0.79 11.63
N TYR A 164 -11.20 0.23 12.68
CA TYR A 164 -10.58 -1.09 12.67
C TYR A 164 -11.56 -2.24 12.36
N ASP A 165 -12.81 -2.15 12.79
CA ASP A 165 -13.85 -3.14 12.49
C ASP A 165 -14.19 -3.20 11.00
N LYS A 166 -14.08 -2.06 10.31
CA LYS A 166 -14.32 -1.95 8.86
C LYS A 166 -13.10 -2.31 8.03
N SER A 167 -11.90 -2.00 8.51
CA SER A 167 -10.67 -2.34 7.79
C SER A 167 -10.25 -3.80 7.94
N MET A 168 -10.50 -4.43 9.10
CA MET A 168 -10.05 -5.81 9.36
C MET A 168 -10.54 -6.84 8.32
N PRO A 169 -11.81 -6.85 7.87
CA PRO A 169 -12.24 -7.74 6.79
C PRO A 169 -11.49 -7.50 5.46
N ILE A 170 -11.11 -6.26 5.18
CA ILE A 170 -10.34 -5.90 3.99
C ILE A 170 -8.89 -6.40 4.15
N PHE A 171 -8.29 -6.23 5.33
CA PHE A 171 -6.97 -6.81 5.64
C PHE A 171 -6.95 -8.33 5.53
N LYS A 172 -7.98 -9.04 6.01
CA LYS A 172 -8.08 -10.51 5.85
C LYS A 172 -8.15 -10.90 4.37
N LYS A 173 -8.80 -10.10 3.54
CA LYS A 173 -8.81 -10.32 2.09
C LYS A 173 -7.45 -10.01 1.46
N ALA A 174 -6.74 -8.97 1.92
CA ALA A 174 -5.36 -8.68 1.50
C ALA A 174 -4.42 -9.84 1.88
N GLU A 175 -4.48 -10.33 3.12
CA GLU A 175 -3.73 -11.47 3.63
C GLU A 175 -3.93 -12.71 2.75
N ALA A 176 -5.18 -13.03 2.39
CA ALA A 176 -5.49 -14.17 1.53
C ALA A 176 -4.97 -14.04 0.09
N ASN A 177 -4.63 -12.83 -0.36
CA ASN A 177 -4.13 -12.55 -1.71
C ASN A 177 -2.66 -12.10 -1.73
N ALA A 178 -2.00 -12.03 -0.57
CA ALA A 178 -0.59 -11.67 -0.44
C ALA A 178 0.31 -12.83 -0.90
N LYS A 179 1.15 -12.57 -1.90
CA LYS A 179 2.03 -13.56 -2.55
C LYS A 179 3.50 -13.22 -2.32
N GLU A 180 3.86 -11.97 -2.47
CA GLU A 180 5.23 -11.50 -2.27
C GLU A 180 5.55 -11.28 -0.79
N ASP A 181 6.83 -11.27 -0.46
CA ASP A 181 7.30 -11.12 0.92
C ASP A 181 6.91 -9.75 1.50
N TRP A 182 7.10 -8.67 0.74
CA TRP A 182 6.65 -7.33 1.15
C TRP A 182 5.15 -7.24 1.39
N GLU A 183 4.35 -7.91 0.57
CA GLU A 183 2.89 -7.92 0.68
C GLU A 183 2.44 -8.58 1.99
N LYS A 184 3.00 -9.76 2.29
CA LYS A 184 2.73 -10.48 3.53
C LYS A 184 3.23 -9.67 4.72
N HIS A 185 4.47 -9.22 4.66
CA HIS A 185 5.14 -8.45 5.71
C HIS A 185 4.29 -7.24 6.13
N THR A 186 3.94 -6.38 5.18
CA THR A 186 3.20 -5.15 5.47
C THR A 186 1.78 -5.45 5.96
N THR A 187 1.11 -6.45 5.38
CA THR A 187 -0.23 -6.87 5.81
C THR A 187 -0.21 -7.34 7.26
N TYR A 188 0.71 -8.23 7.60
CA TYR A 188 0.85 -8.75 8.96
C TYR A 188 1.22 -7.65 9.95
N LEU A 189 2.11 -6.74 9.58
CA LEU A 189 2.51 -5.63 10.43
C LEU A 189 1.29 -4.74 10.75
N TRP A 190 0.55 -4.27 9.75
CA TRP A 190 -0.65 -3.44 10.00
C TRP A 190 -1.73 -4.17 10.80
N MET A 191 -1.97 -5.45 10.53
CA MET A 191 -2.91 -6.25 11.31
C MET A 191 -2.47 -6.40 12.76
N SER A 192 -1.17 -6.62 13.02
CA SER A 192 -0.63 -6.66 14.38
C SER A 192 -0.94 -5.37 15.14
N GLN A 193 -0.84 -4.21 14.48
CA GLN A 193 -1.08 -2.91 15.10
C GLN A 193 -2.56 -2.69 15.44
N ILE A 194 -3.49 -3.25 14.65
CA ILE A 194 -4.91 -3.24 15.02
C ILE A 194 -5.11 -4.07 16.30
N TYR A 195 -4.58 -5.29 16.34
CA TYR A 195 -4.70 -6.15 17.54
C TYR A 195 -4.01 -5.54 18.77
N PHE A 196 -2.92 -4.81 18.58
CA PHE A 196 -2.25 -4.07 19.63
C PHE A 196 -3.18 -3.01 20.25
N VAL A 197 -3.83 -2.19 19.42
CA VAL A 197 -4.80 -1.18 19.88
C VAL A 197 -6.02 -1.83 20.54
N GLU A 198 -6.48 -2.96 20.03
CA GLU A 198 -7.60 -3.74 20.59
C GLU A 198 -7.22 -4.52 21.86
N LYS A 199 -5.95 -4.52 22.25
CA LYS A 199 -5.40 -5.27 23.40
C LYS A 199 -5.58 -6.78 23.29
N ASP A 200 -5.62 -7.31 22.06
CA ASP A 200 -5.57 -8.74 21.77
C ASP A 200 -4.11 -9.20 21.65
N GLU A 201 -3.49 -9.48 22.80
CA GLU A 201 -2.07 -9.83 22.88
C GLU A 201 -1.71 -11.09 22.05
N ALA A 202 -2.62 -12.07 22.01
CA ALA A 202 -2.39 -13.32 21.31
C ALA A 202 -2.29 -13.10 19.79
N ASN A 203 -3.24 -12.36 19.21
CA ASN A 203 -3.19 -12.06 17.78
C ASN A 203 -2.15 -11.00 17.43
N TYR A 204 -1.92 -9.99 18.29
CA TYR A 204 -0.81 -9.05 18.12
C TYR A 204 0.51 -9.81 17.97
N LYS A 205 0.86 -10.66 18.95
CA LYS A 205 2.11 -11.41 18.92
C LYS A 205 2.22 -12.30 17.68
N LYS A 206 1.14 -13.04 17.36
CA LYS A 206 1.10 -13.90 16.18
C LYS A 206 1.42 -13.13 14.89
N TYR A 207 0.71 -12.03 14.64
CA TYR A 207 0.86 -11.25 13.41
C TYR A 207 2.17 -10.48 13.38
N PHE A 208 2.62 -9.95 14.52
CA PHE A 208 3.91 -9.28 14.62
C PHE A 208 5.07 -10.25 14.32
N ASP A 209 5.07 -11.45 14.92
CA ASP A 209 6.08 -12.48 14.65
C ASP A 209 6.08 -12.90 13.18
N MET A 210 4.90 -13.04 12.55
CA MET A 210 4.79 -13.33 11.12
C MET A 210 5.41 -12.21 10.26
N ALA A 211 5.21 -10.94 10.61
CA ALA A 211 5.84 -9.81 9.91
C ALA A 211 7.37 -9.79 10.12
N TYR A 212 7.82 -9.94 11.38
CA TYR A 212 9.23 -9.92 11.76
C TYR A 212 10.03 -11.04 11.11
N ASN A 213 9.46 -12.25 10.98
CA ASN A 213 10.16 -13.39 10.39
C ASN A 213 10.40 -13.26 8.87
N ILE A 214 9.67 -12.40 8.18
CA ILE A 214 9.87 -12.17 6.73
C ILE A 214 11.08 -11.25 6.50
N PHE A 215 11.14 -10.13 7.22
CA PHE A 215 12.25 -9.20 7.18
C PHE A 215 12.79 -8.99 8.60
N PRO A 216 13.58 -9.96 9.12
CA PRO A 216 14.17 -9.82 10.43
C PRO A 216 15.11 -8.62 10.42
N ASP A 217 15.07 -7.85 11.50
CA ASP A 217 15.94 -6.70 11.76
C ASP A 217 15.77 -5.52 10.78
N ALA A 218 14.74 -5.53 9.94
CA ALA A 218 14.36 -4.37 9.13
C ALA A 218 14.08 -3.15 10.03
N ALA A 219 14.63 -2.00 9.65
CA ALA A 219 14.60 -0.78 10.46
C ALA A 219 13.16 -0.39 10.87
N PHE A 220 12.20 -0.51 9.95
CA PHE A 220 10.81 -0.18 10.22
C PHE A 220 10.16 -1.12 11.24
N VAL A 221 10.46 -2.42 11.19
CA VAL A 221 9.91 -3.40 12.13
C VAL A 221 10.47 -3.20 13.53
N ASN A 222 11.77 -2.90 13.62
CA ASN A 222 12.43 -2.56 14.88
C ASN A 222 11.85 -1.27 15.47
N PHE A 223 11.61 -0.25 14.63
CA PHE A 223 10.90 0.96 15.06
C PHE A 223 9.51 0.64 15.65
N VAL A 224 8.69 -0.16 14.97
CA VAL A 224 7.37 -0.54 15.49
C VAL A 224 7.47 -1.32 16.81
N LYS A 225 8.43 -2.24 16.92
CA LYS A 225 8.71 -2.98 18.17
C LYS A 225 9.03 -2.05 19.33
N GLU A 226 9.86 -1.04 19.09
CA GLU A 226 10.26 -0.05 20.09
C GLU A 226 9.09 0.85 20.52
N GLU A 227 8.24 1.28 19.59
CA GLU A 227 7.05 2.08 19.90
C GLU A 227 5.99 1.25 20.65
N ASN A 228 5.74 0.01 20.22
CA ASN A 228 4.82 -0.89 20.93
C ASN A 228 5.30 -1.18 22.37
N ALA A 229 6.60 -1.28 22.61
CA ALA A 229 7.16 -1.41 23.96
C ALA A 229 6.89 -0.19 24.86
N LYS A 230 6.65 0.98 24.26
CA LYS A 230 6.23 2.21 24.95
C LYS A 230 4.71 2.32 25.11
N GLY A 231 3.95 1.33 24.61
CA GLY A 231 2.49 1.38 24.61
C GLY A 231 1.90 2.16 23.44
N VAL A 232 2.70 2.53 22.44
CA VAL A 232 2.29 3.37 21.30
C VAL A 232 2.09 2.50 20.07
N SER A 233 0.95 2.68 19.38
CA SER A 233 0.66 1.98 18.13
C SER A 233 1.19 2.73 16.91
N LEU A 234 1.43 2.03 15.80
CA LEU A 234 1.83 2.67 14.54
C LEU A 234 0.81 3.73 14.06
N PHE A 235 -0.48 3.57 14.40
CA PHE A 235 -1.54 4.52 14.02
C PHE A 235 -1.41 5.89 14.68
N GLU A 236 -0.59 6.03 15.73
CA GLU A 236 -0.39 7.30 16.43
C GLU A 236 0.73 8.17 15.81
N HIS A 237 1.47 7.64 14.84
CA HIS A 237 2.54 8.36 14.15
C HIS A 237 2.10 9.04 12.84
N TYR A 238 0.84 8.86 12.42
CA TYR A 238 0.31 9.33 11.15
C TYR A 238 -0.96 10.17 11.32
#